data_AF-A0A355SJU3-F1
#
_entry.id   AF-A0A355SJU3-F1
#
_cell.length_a   1.000
_cell.length_b   1.000
_cell.length_c   1.000
_cell.angle_alpha   90.00
_cell.angle_beta   90.00
_cell.angle_gamma   90.00
#
_symmetry.space_group_name_H-M   'P 1'
#
loop_
_entity.id
_entity.type
_entity.pdbx_description
1 polymer ?
#
loop_
_entity_poly.entity_id
_entity_poly.type
_entity_poly.pdbx_seq_one_letter_code
_entity_poly.pdbx_strand_id
1 'polypeptide(L)'
;SFSKTFEEYNKKNNNALKIKYYEGNVTTILQDIEAGRIDATLNERIIAEDNIKKLGLKIKTVGKPVKVTPSYFVFRKGADGDALKNKVDTALESIKSDGTLSKISMKWFGEDYTKQ
;
A
#
# COMPACT_ATOMS: atom_id res chain seq x y z
N SER A 1 10.12 0.69 -7.29
CA SER A 1 8.98 1.52 -7.76
C SER A 1 7.95 0.61 -8.41
N PHE A 2 6.71 1.07 -8.57
CA PHE A 2 5.68 0.32 -9.32
C PHE A 2 6.05 0.12 -10.79
N SER A 3 6.69 1.12 -11.43
CA SER A 3 7.19 1.00 -12.80
C SER A 3 8.12 -0.19 -13.00
N LYS A 4 9.07 -0.39 -12.08
CA LYS A 4 10.01 -1.51 -12.13
C LYS A 4 9.30 -2.87 -12.09
N THR A 5 8.20 -3.00 -11.34
CA THR A 5 7.38 -4.22 -11.31
C THR A 5 6.81 -4.55 -12.69
N PHE A 6 6.27 -3.56 -13.40
CA PHE A 6 5.74 -3.77 -14.76
C PHE A 6 6.85 -4.09 -15.77
N GLU A 7 7.99 -3.42 -15.68
CA GLU A 7 9.14 -3.68 -16.55
C GLU A 7 9.69 -5.09 -16.36
N GLU A 8 9.83 -5.55 -15.12
CA GLU A 8 10.26 -6.92 -14.81
C GLU A 8 9.24 -7.96 -15.28
N TYR A 9 7.94 -7.66 -15.19
CA TYR A 9 6.90 -8.51 -15.76
C TYR A 9 7.04 -8.60 -17.28
N ASN A 10 7.18 -7.48 -17.98
CA ASN A 10 7.34 -7.46 -19.44
C ASN A 10 8.56 -8.24 -19.93
N LYS A 11 9.72 -8.11 -19.24
CA LYS A 11 10.94 -8.87 -19.55
C LYS A 11 10.73 -10.39 -19.51
N LYS A 12 9.80 -10.86 -18.68
CA LYS A 12 9.49 -12.30 -18.50
C LYS A 12 8.30 -12.78 -19.34
N ASN A 13 7.53 -11.86 -19.92
CA ASN A 13 6.25 -12.15 -20.57
C ASN A 13 6.15 -11.50 -21.96
N ASN A 14 7.24 -11.47 -22.73
CA ASN A 14 7.27 -11.01 -24.12
C ASN A 14 6.61 -9.63 -24.34
N ASN A 15 6.85 -8.68 -23.44
CA ASN A 15 6.25 -7.34 -23.49
C ASN A 15 4.70 -7.33 -23.54
N ALA A 16 4.05 -8.24 -22.80
CA ALA A 16 2.60 -8.36 -22.76
C ALA A 16 1.85 -7.09 -22.31
N LEU A 17 2.49 -6.17 -21.58
CA LEU A 17 1.91 -4.92 -21.11
C LEU A 17 2.39 -3.74 -21.95
N LYS A 18 1.47 -2.85 -22.35
CA LYS A 18 1.81 -1.52 -22.87
C LYS A 18 1.97 -0.55 -21.70
N ILE A 19 3.21 -0.26 -21.31
CA ILE A 19 3.48 0.62 -20.16
C ILE A 19 3.39 2.09 -20.57
N LYS A 20 2.54 2.85 -19.87
CA LYS A 20 2.51 4.32 -19.96
C LYS A 20 3.09 4.90 -18.67
N TYR A 21 4.20 5.62 -18.80
CA TYR A 21 4.80 6.34 -17.68
C TYR A 21 3.99 7.61 -17.40
N TYR A 22 3.82 7.92 -16.12
CA TYR A 22 3.05 9.08 -15.66
C TYR A 22 3.93 9.99 -14.82
N GLU A 23 3.85 11.28 -15.09
CA GLU A 23 4.23 12.34 -14.17
C GLU A 23 2.96 12.84 -13.49
N GLY A 24 2.77 12.52 -12.21
CA GLY A 24 1.55 12.81 -11.48
C GLY A 24 1.41 11.99 -10.21
N ASN A 25 0.31 12.21 -9.49
CA ASN A 25 -0.01 11.47 -8.28
C ASN A 25 -1.06 10.38 -8.57
N VAL A 26 -1.38 9.58 -7.55
CA VAL A 26 -2.37 8.50 -7.63
C VAL A 26 -3.75 9.00 -8.08
N THR A 27 -4.14 10.22 -7.71
CA THR A 27 -5.45 10.81 -8.07
C THR A 27 -5.59 10.94 -9.59
N THR A 28 -4.61 11.53 -10.27
CA THR A 28 -4.64 11.69 -11.74
C THR A 28 -4.68 10.34 -12.44
N ILE A 29 -3.90 9.37 -11.97
CA ILE A 29 -3.87 8.02 -12.55
C ILE A 29 -5.24 7.35 -12.41
N LEU A 30 -5.88 7.43 -11.23
CA LEU A 30 -7.19 6.82 -11.00
C LEU A 30 -8.29 7.48 -11.85
N GLN A 31 -8.25 8.81 -12.03
CA GLN A 31 -9.18 9.51 -12.92
C GLN A 31 -8.98 9.13 -14.39
N ASP A 32 -7.74 8.91 -14.83
CA ASP A 32 -7.47 8.44 -16.18
C ASP A 32 -7.93 6.99 -16.41
N ILE A 33 -7.95 6.14 -15.38
CA ILE A 33 -8.58 4.81 -15.43
C ILE A 33 -10.10 4.94 -15.58
N GLU A 34 -10.75 5.76 -14.75
CA GLU A 34 -12.20 6.03 -14.83
C GLU A 34 -12.59 6.56 -16.23
N ALA A 35 -11.77 7.43 -16.79
CA ALA A 35 -11.97 8.00 -18.12
C ALA A 35 -11.63 7.04 -19.28
N GLY A 36 -11.15 5.82 -18.99
CA GLY A 36 -10.80 4.82 -19.99
C GLY A 36 -9.53 5.13 -20.80
N ARG A 37 -8.65 6.00 -20.29
CA ARG A 37 -7.38 6.35 -20.96
C ARG A 37 -6.27 5.32 -20.71
N ILE A 38 -6.37 4.58 -19.61
CA ILE A 38 -5.52 3.44 -19.24
C ILE A 38 -6.38 2.39 -18.52
N ASP A 39 -5.98 1.12 -18.58
CA ASP A 39 -6.79 0.03 -18.05
C ASP A 39 -6.58 -0.23 -16.55
N ALA A 40 -5.35 -0.03 -16.05
CA ALA A 40 -4.98 -0.37 -14.68
C ALA A 40 -3.72 0.36 -14.22
N THR A 41 -3.50 0.35 -12.90
CA THR A 41 -2.24 0.74 -12.26
C THR A 41 -1.92 -0.20 -11.10
N LEU A 42 -0.71 -0.10 -10.55
CA LEU A 42 -0.29 -0.76 -9.31
C LEU A 42 -0.05 0.33 -8.27
N ASN A 43 -0.66 0.18 -7.09
CA ASN A 43 -0.54 1.12 -5.99
C ASN A 43 -0.78 0.42 -4.64
N GLU A 44 -0.49 1.10 -3.52
CA GLU A 44 -0.93 0.66 -2.20
C GLU A 44 -2.46 0.64 -2.13
N ARG A 45 -3.03 -0.51 -1.74
CA ARG A 45 -4.49 -0.72 -1.69
C ARG A 45 -5.21 0.37 -0.87
N ILE A 46 -4.71 0.64 0.34
CA ILE A 46 -5.30 1.64 1.25
C ILE A 46 -5.38 3.02 0.59
N ILE A 47 -4.28 3.45 -0.06
CA ILE A 47 -4.21 4.76 -0.70
C ILE A 47 -5.13 4.84 -1.92
N ALA A 48 -5.15 3.80 -2.75
CA ALA A 48 -6.03 3.74 -3.91
C ALA A 48 -7.51 3.76 -3.50
N GLU A 49 -7.91 2.95 -2.53
CA GLU A 49 -9.31 2.87 -2.07
C GLU A 49 -9.80 4.14 -1.41
N ASP A 50 -8.96 4.79 -0.58
CA ASP A 50 -9.29 6.08 0.01
C ASP A 50 -9.50 7.15 -1.07
N ASN A 51 -8.64 7.21 -2.08
CA ASN A 51 -8.80 8.14 -3.21
C ASN A 51 -10.05 7.84 -4.04
N ILE A 52 -10.30 6.57 -4.39
CA ILE A 52 -11.51 6.16 -5.13
C ILE A 52 -12.77 6.61 -4.39
N LYS A 53 -12.84 6.38 -3.07
CA LYS A 53 -13.98 6.79 -2.23
C LYS A 53 -14.14 8.31 -2.17
N LYS A 54 -13.06 9.04 -1.89
CA LYS A 54 -13.08 10.51 -1.79
C LYS A 54 -13.46 11.21 -3.10
N LEU A 55 -13.06 10.65 -4.22
CA LEU A 55 -13.32 11.20 -5.55
C LEU A 55 -14.63 10.68 -6.19
N GLY A 56 -15.28 9.68 -5.59
CA GLY A 56 -16.51 9.09 -6.11
C GLY A 56 -16.32 8.36 -7.46
N LEU A 57 -15.14 7.78 -7.69
CA LEU A 57 -14.84 7.06 -8.94
C LEU A 57 -15.55 5.70 -8.98
N LYS A 58 -16.00 5.26 -10.15
CA LYS A 58 -16.66 3.97 -10.41
C LYS A 58 -15.67 2.88 -10.84
N ILE A 59 -14.49 2.90 -10.23
CA ILE A 59 -13.45 1.86 -10.36
C ILE A 59 -13.23 1.19 -9.00
N LYS A 60 -12.46 0.09 -8.99
CA LYS A 60 -12.17 -0.68 -7.78
C LYS A 60 -10.76 -1.27 -7.81
N THR A 61 -10.22 -1.53 -6.63
CA THR A 61 -9.03 -2.39 -6.47
C THR A 61 -9.40 -3.85 -6.77
N VAL A 62 -8.47 -4.62 -7.33
CA VAL A 62 -8.69 -6.03 -7.69
C VAL A 62 -7.45 -6.88 -7.44
N GLY A 63 -7.63 -8.19 -7.44
CA GLY A 63 -6.54 -9.17 -7.33
C GLY A 63 -5.95 -9.28 -5.93
N LYS A 64 -4.96 -10.18 -5.81
CA LYS A 64 -4.13 -10.35 -4.61
C LYS A 64 -2.97 -9.34 -4.62
N PRO A 65 -2.40 -8.98 -3.46
CA PRO A 65 -1.20 -8.14 -3.41
C PRO A 65 -0.07 -8.72 -4.27
N VAL A 66 0.49 -7.90 -5.16
CA VAL A 66 1.68 -8.28 -5.95
C VAL A 66 2.93 -8.36 -5.07
N LYS A 67 2.96 -7.54 -4.01
CA LYS A 67 4.00 -7.54 -2.98
C LYS A 67 3.40 -7.10 -1.66
N VAL A 68 3.76 -7.78 -0.58
CA VAL A 68 3.49 -7.33 0.80
C VAL A 68 4.81 -6.82 1.37
N THR A 69 4.83 -5.59 1.84
CA THR A 69 6.00 -5.01 2.51
C THR A 69 5.57 -4.55 3.90
N PRO A 70 6.18 -5.09 4.97
CA PRO A 70 5.84 -4.67 6.32
C PRO A 70 6.31 -3.23 6.59
N SER A 71 5.54 -2.54 7.43
CA SER A 71 5.88 -1.19 7.93
C SER A 71 6.55 -1.29 9.29
N TYR A 72 7.57 -0.44 9.51
CA TYR A 72 8.34 -0.41 10.74
C TYR A 72 8.54 1.02 11.25
N PHE A 73 8.61 1.16 12.56
CA PHE A 73 9.16 2.36 13.18
C PHE A 73 10.69 2.30 13.11
N VAL A 74 11.31 3.45 12.83
CA VAL A 74 12.77 3.57 12.70
C VAL A 74 13.29 4.40 13.87
N PHE A 75 14.35 3.90 14.51
CA PHE A 75 14.97 4.52 15.68
C PHE A 75 16.42 4.89 15.40
N ARG A 76 16.94 5.87 16.15
CA ARG A 76 18.35 6.24 16.09
C ARG A 76 19.21 5.05 16.54
N LYS A 77 20.40 4.88 15.95
CA LYS A 77 21.36 3.87 16.41
C LYS A 77 21.99 4.28 17.75
N GLY A 78 22.31 3.29 18.58
CA GLY A 78 22.96 3.48 19.88
C GLY A 78 22.02 3.27 21.06
N ALA A 79 22.59 3.21 22.27
CA ALA A 79 21.90 2.72 23.47
C ALA A 79 20.54 3.39 23.74
N ASP A 80 20.44 4.71 23.60
CA ASP A 80 19.19 5.43 23.84
C ASP A 80 18.09 5.06 22.83
N GLY A 81 18.48 4.88 21.56
CA GLY A 81 17.56 4.48 20.50
C GLY A 81 17.13 3.02 20.63
N ASP A 82 18.05 2.15 21.04
CA ASP A 82 17.75 0.74 21.33
C ASP A 82 16.79 0.61 22.53
N ALA A 83 16.98 1.42 23.57
CA ALA A 83 16.09 1.46 24.72
C ALA A 83 14.67 1.93 24.34
N LEU A 84 14.54 2.95 23.48
CA LEU A 84 13.24 3.41 23.00
C LEU A 84 12.58 2.38 22.08
N LYS A 85 13.36 1.80 21.15
CA LYS A 85 12.90 0.73 20.26
C LYS A 85 12.27 -0.40 21.06
N ASN A 86 12.96 -0.90 22.09
CA ASN A 86 12.46 -2.01 22.91
C ASN A 86 11.14 -1.68 23.60
N LYS A 87 10.98 -0.46 24.14
CA LYS A 87 9.72 -0.02 24.75
C LYS A 87 8.58 0.02 23.73
N VAL A 88 8.84 0.53 22.53
CA VAL A 88 7.84 0.60 21.46
C VAL A 88 7.47 -0.80 20.96
N ASP A 89 8.45 -1.69 20.79
CA ASP A 89 8.22 -3.06 20.35
C ASP A 89 7.34 -3.82 21.35
N THR A 90 7.65 -3.76 22.65
CA THR A 90 6.82 -4.39 23.70
C THR A 90 5.39 -3.86 23.71
N ALA A 91 5.23 -2.53 23.59
CA ALA A 91 3.89 -1.93 23.52
C ALA A 91 3.14 -2.37 22.25
N LEU A 92 3.83 -2.42 21.11
CA LEU A 92 3.26 -2.84 19.83
C LEU A 92 2.86 -4.32 19.83
N GLU A 93 3.65 -5.19 20.47
CA GLU A 93 3.32 -6.60 20.69
C GLU A 93 2.06 -6.74 21.55
N SER A 94 1.98 -6.01 22.67
CA SER A 94 0.81 -6.05 23.55
C SER A 94 -0.48 -5.70 22.80
N ILE A 95 -0.50 -4.60 22.04
CA ILE A 95 -1.70 -4.18 21.30
C ILE A 95 -2.01 -5.04 20.08
N LYS A 96 -1.02 -5.80 19.58
CA LYS A 96 -1.25 -6.83 18.56
C LYS A 96 -1.94 -8.04 19.18
N SER A 97 -1.43 -8.53 20.29
CA SER A 97 -1.92 -9.74 20.97
C SER A 97 -3.35 -9.58 21.51
N ASP A 98 -3.71 -8.40 22.01
CA ASP A 98 -5.06 -8.14 22.54
C ASP A 98 -6.09 -7.70 21.47
N GLY A 99 -5.66 -7.61 20.20
CA GLY A 99 -6.50 -7.22 19.06
C GLY A 99 -6.81 -5.73 18.96
N THR A 100 -6.23 -4.88 19.82
CA THR A 100 -6.38 -3.42 19.77
C THR A 100 -5.88 -2.87 18.43
N LEU A 101 -4.75 -3.36 17.92
CA LEU A 101 -4.21 -2.89 16.65
C LEU A 101 -5.15 -3.22 15.48
N SER A 102 -5.76 -4.41 15.47
CA SER A 102 -6.77 -4.78 14.46
C SER A 102 -8.00 -3.86 14.54
N LYS A 103 -8.48 -3.51 15.74
CA LYS A 103 -9.57 -2.55 15.92
C LYS A 103 -9.22 -1.17 15.37
N ILE A 104 -7.98 -0.71 15.59
CA ILE A 104 -7.47 0.54 15.01
C ILE A 104 -7.46 0.46 13.49
N SER A 105 -6.95 -0.63 12.89
CA SER A 105 -6.94 -0.82 11.44
C SER A 105 -8.35 -0.76 10.84
N MET A 106 -9.29 -1.50 11.43
CA MET A 106 -10.69 -1.50 10.98
C MET A 106 -11.32 -0.11 11.06
N LYS A 107 -11.07 0.65 12.14
CA LYS A 107 -11.61 2.01 12.33
C LYS A 107 -11.17 2.96 11.23
N TRP A 108 -9.90 2.90 10.81
CA TRP A 108 -9.34 3.86 9.87
C TRP A 108 -9.45 3.43 8.41
N PHE A 109 -9.40 2.13 8.13
CA PHE A 109 -9.29 1.62 6.76
C PHE A 109 -10.44 0.72 6.34
N GLY A 110 -11.30 0.28 7.27
CA GLY A 110 -12.41 -0.64 6.99
C GLY A 110 -11.99 -2.10 6.75
N GLU A 111 -10.69 -2.39 6.80
CA GLU A 111 -10.13 -3.74 6.71
C GLU A 111 -8.99 -3.91 7.74
N ASP A 112 -8.67 -5.17 8.06
CA ASP A 112 -7.64 -5.55 9.03
C ASP A 112 -6.31 -5.80 8.33
N TYR A 113 -5.50 -4.75 8.23
CA TYR A 113 -4.18 -4.77 7.61
C TYR A 113 -3.09 -5.31 8.55
N THR A 114 -3.43 -5.73 9.77
CA THR A 114 -2.45 -6.18 10.78
C THR A 114 -2.23 -7.69 10.77
N LYS A 115 -3.00 -8.43 9.96
CA LYS A 115 -2.98 -9.90 9.86
C LYS A 115 -2.38 -10.43 8.54
N GLN A 116 -1.75 -9.54 7.78
CA GLN A 116 -1.14 -9.84 6.48
C GLN A 116 0.21 -10.54 6.62
#